data_AF-A0A0C3PMU7-F1
#
_entry.id   AF-A0A0C3PMU7-F1
#
_cell.length_a   1.000
_cell.length_b   1.000
_cell.length_c   1.000
_cell.angle_alpha   90.00
_cell.angle_beta   90.00
_cell.angle_gamma   90.00
#
_symmetry.space_group_name_H-M   'P 1'
#
loop_
_entity.id
_entity.type
_entity.pdbx_description
1 polymer ?
#
loop_
_entity_poly.entity_id
_entity_poly.type
_entity_poly.pdbx_seq_one_letter_code
_entity_poly.pdbx_strand_id
1 'polypeptide(L)'
;MNNKSAASKSLRSAKGPSWHDLKEVIEHTLEARVLLRWLKYSGCATLDDLRHWKPSPDELRKAAEEIVIEWASEKHIGDALDSEDDDTKPRRGRPRKKPAAERGDTVKAKPLAEKNDLTIKRNETLLMRDCLIFHELLAAAKCGDTGRLVDLVPILAQMFKAGGHAKYAVVMLEFAQRLTKEWPDDVR
;
A
#
# COMPACT_ATOMS: atom_id res chain seq x y z
N MET A 1 -12.80 -36.11 25.24
CA MET A 1 -13.13 -36.01 23.80
C MET A 1 -13.75 -34.66 23.52
N ASN A 2 -13.13 -33.91 22.60
CA ASN A 2 -13.66 -32.85 21.72
C ASN A 2 -14.64 -31.79 22.25
N ASN A 3 -14.09 -30.68 22.77
CA ASN A 3 -14.82 -29.40 22.90
C ASN A 3 -14.23 -28.27 22.00
N LYS A 4 -13.38 -28.62 21.01
CA LYS A 4 -12.74 -27.65 20.10
C LYS A 4 -13.52 -27.37 18.80
N SER A 5 -14.66 -28.05 18.57
CA SER A 5 -15.39 -27.99 17.28
C SER A 5 -16.46 -26.89 17.22
N ALA A 6 -17.01 -26.47 18.37
CA ALA A 6 -18.11 -25.49 18.39
C ALA A 6 -17.64 -24.03 18.18
N ALA A 7 -16.45 -23.67 18.67
CA ALA A 7 -15.95 -22.30 18.57
C ALA A 7 -15.48 -21.90 17.16
N SER A 8 -15.10 -22.85 16.29
CA SER A 8 -14.60 -22.53 14.95
C SER A 8 -15.70 -22.31 13.89
N LYS A 9 -16.95 -22.68 14.21
CA LYS A 9 -18.11 -22.51 13.32
C LYS A 9 -18.74 -21.11 13.39
N SER A 10 -18.52 -20.35 14.47
CA SER A 10 -19.18 -19.06 14.68
C SER A 10 -18.59 -17.90 13.87
N LEU A 11 -17.28 -17.90 13.60
CA LEU A 11 -16.60 -16.81 12.88
C LEU A 11 -16.85 -16.79 11.36
N ARG A 12 -17.35 -17.89 10.77
CA ARG A 12 -17.56 -18.01 9.30
C ARG A 12 -18.97 -17.64 8.84
N SER A 13 -19.87 -17.38 9.79
CA SER A 13 -21.30 -17.10 9.55
C SER A 13 -21.63 -15.62 9.65
N ALA A 14 -20.71 -14.77 10.11
CA ALA A 14 -20.93 -13.34 10.14
C ALA A 14 -20.87 -12.81 8.71
N LYS A 15 -21.97 -12.21 8.23
CA LYS A 15 -21.97 -11.37 7.03
C LYS A 15 -20.80 -10.39 7.21
N GLY A 16 -19.89 -10.33 6.22
CA GLY A 16 -18.71 -9.46 6.31
C GLY A 16 -19.10 -8.00 6.59
N PRO A 17 -18.13 -7.16 7.02
CA PRO A 17 -18.40 -5.74 7.28
C PRO A 17 -19.07 -5.11 6.06
N SER A 18 -19.99 -4.18 6.29
CA SER A 18 -20.63 -3.50 5.17
C SER A 18 -19.58 -2.69 4.40
N TRP A 19 -19.85 -2.44 3.11
CA TRP A 19 -19.01 -1.57 2.31
C TRP A 19 -18.82 -0.20 2.98
N HIS A 20 -19.87 0.33 3.60
CA HIS A 20 -19.83 1.63 4.28
C HIS A 20 -18.90 1.59 5.49
N ASP A 21 -18.99 0.55 6.33
CA ASP A 21 -18.12 0.40 7.50
C ASP A 21 -16.66 0.27 7.07
N LEU A 22 -16.40 -0.54 6.04
CA LEU A 22 -15.04 -0.74 5.54
C LEU A 22 -14.46 0.54 4.95
N LYS A 23 -15.25 1.26 4.13
CA LYS A 23 -14.87 2.54 3.55
C LYS A 23 -14.53 3.55 4.65
N GLU A 24 -15.39 3.65 5.65
CA GLU A 24 -15.22 4.58 6.76
C GLU A 24 -13.95 4.26 7.58
N VAL A 25 -13.68 2.99 7.87
CA VAL A 25 -12.44 2.58 8.54
C VAL A 25 -11.20 2.95 7.71
N ILE A 26 -11.24 2.75 6.39
CA ILE A 26 -10.12 3.12 5.50
C ILE A 26 -9.89 4.63 5.52
N GLU A 27 -10.94 5.43 5.40
CA GLU A 27 -10.85 6.90 5.39
C GLU A 27 -10.34 7.44 6.73
N HIS A 28 -10.90 7.00 7.86
CA HIS A 28 -10.44 7.43 9.18
C HIS A 28 -9.00 6.99 9.47
N THR A 29 -8.61 5.78 9.02
CA THR A 29 -7.23 5.31 9.16
C THR A 29 -6.28 6.17 8.36
N LEU A 30 -6.65 6.54 7.13
CA LEU A 30 -5.87 7.43 6.29
C LEU A 30 -5.73 8.81 6.95
N GLU A 31 -6.85 9.43 7.33
CA GLU A 31 -6.88 10.77 7.92
C GLU A 31 -6.01 10.84 9.18
N ALA A 32 -6.20 9.90 10.11
CA ALA A 32 -5.41 9.85 11.35
C ALA A 32 -3.91 9.73 11.07
N ARG A 33 -3.51 8.92 10.09
CA ARG A 33 -2.10 8.73 9.73
C ARG A 33 -1.53 9.95 9.03
N VAL A 34 -2.28 10.57 8.11
CA VAL A 34 -1.89 11.81 7.45
C VAL A 34 -1.67 12.91 8.48
N LEU A 35 -2.62 13.12 9.40
CA LEU A 35 -2.51 14.11 10.49
C LEU A 35 -1.28 13.85 11.37
N LEU A 36 -1.01 12.58 11.72
CA LEU A 36 0.18 12.22 12.48
C LEU A 36 1.47 12.59 11.73
N ARG A 37 1.51 12.53 10.39
CA ARG A 37 2.67 12.97 9.60
C ARG A 37 2.81 14.47 9.55
N TRP A 38 1.70 15.19 9.43
CA TRP A 38 1.71 16.64 9.52
C TRP A 38 2.20 17.14 10.89
N LEU A 39 1.81 16.50 11.98
CA LEU A 39 2.34 16.81 13.32
C LEU A 39 3.86 16.60 13.40
N LYS A 40 4.35 15.46 12.90
CA LYS A 40 5.78 15.17 12.84
C LYS A 40 6.55 16.19 12.01
N TYR A 41 6.01 16.59 10.86
CA TYR A 41 6.65 17.52 9.96
C TYR A 41 6.72 18.94 10.53
N SER A 42 5.60 19.43 11.04
CA SER A 42 5.47 20.78 11.61
C SER A 42 6.16 20.94 12.97
N GLY A 43 6.46 19.84 13.66
CA GLY A 43 6.96 19.86 15.03
C GLY A 43 5.88 20.20 16.07
N CYS A 44 4.62 20.32 15.66
CA CYS A 44 3.49 20.58 16.54
C CYS A 44 3.22 19.38 17.47
N ALA A 45 2.92 19.66 18.74
CA ALA A 45 2.62 18.61 19.72
C ALA A 45 1.16 18.16 19.66
N THR A 46 0.24 19.04 19.24
CA THR A 46 -1.20 18.78 19.21
C THR A 46 -1.84 19.18 17.87
N LEU A 47 -3.02 18.62 17.59
CA LEU A 47 -3.82 19.00 16.41
C LEU A 47 -4.28 20.46 16.49
N ASP A 48 -4.44 21.02 17.68
CA ASP A 48 -4.79 22.43 17.84
C ASP A 48 -3.63 23.34 17.44
N ASP A 49 -2.40 22.99 17.81
CA ASP A 49 -1.20 23.69 17.34
C ASP A 49 -1.08 23.63 15.81
N LEU A 50 -1.34 22.45 15.22
CA LEU A 50 -1.33 22.25 13.78
C LEU A 50 -2.38 23.10 13.06
N ARG A 51 -3.55 23.32 13.68
CA ARG A 51 -4.59 24.20 13.13
C ARG A 51 -4.15 25.66 13.06
N HIS A 52 -3.33 26.10 14.02
CA HIS A 52 -2.78 27.45 14.06
C HIS A 52 -1.48 27.60 13.27
N TRP A 53 -0.91 26.50 12.79
CA TRP A 53 0.24 26.50 11.89
C TRP A 53 -0.14 27.16 10.56
N LYS A 54 0.60 28.22 10.19
CA LYS A 54 0.37 29.01 8.97
C LYS A 54 1.62 29.02 8.07
N PRO A 55 1.99 27.85 7.52
CA PRO A 55 3.05 27.77 6.52
C PRO A 55 2.66 28.52 5.25
N SER A 56 3.66 28.96 4.50
CA SER A 56 3.44 29.46 3.14
C SER A 56 2.91 28.35 2.22
N PRO A 57 2.20 28.68 1.13
CA PRO A 57 1.73 27.68 0.17
C PRO A 57 2.85 26.78 -0.39
N ASP A 58 4.05 27.33 -0.57
CA ASP A 58 5.21 26.59 -1.08
C ASP A 58 5.76 25.61 -0.04
N GLU A 59 5.81 26.03 1.23
CA GLU A 59 6.17 25.13 2.34
C GLU A 59 5.16 24.00 2.51
N LEU A 60 3.85 24.28 2.35
CA LEU A 60 2.82 23.24 2.39
C LEU A 60 3.00 22.21 1.28
N ARG A 61 3.26 22.68 0.06
CA ARG A 61 3.50 21.79 -1.08
C ARG A 61 4.72 20.91 -0.83
N LYS A 62 5.83 21.52 -0.42
CA LYS A 62 7.06 20.81 -0.12
C LYS A 62 6.86 19.79 1.00
N ALA A 63 6.16 20.17 2.06
CA ALA A 63 5.81 19.28 3.16
C ALA A 63 5.00 18.07 2.69
N ALA A 64 3.97 18.30 1.88
CA ALA A 64 3.13 17.23 1.33
C ALA A 64 3.94 16.27 0.45
N GLU A 65 4.81 16.81 -0.42
CA GLU A 65 5.71 16.01 -1.27
C GLU A 65 6.67 15.16 -0.44
N GLU A 66 7.31 15.74 0.58
CA GLU A 66 8.21 15.04 1.50
C GLU A 66 7.49 13.95 2.29
N ILE A 67 6.28 14.22 2.79
CA ILE A 67 5.45 13.23 3.49
C ILE A 67 5.12 12.05 2.56
N VAL A 68 4.72 12.31 1.31
CA VAL A 68 4.40 11.26 0.33
C VAL A 68 5.63 10.44 -0.02
N ILE A 69 6.78 11.07 -0.27
CA ILE A 69 8.02 10.39 -0.62
C ILE A 69 8.50 9.51 0.53
N GLU A 70 8.46 10.00 1.76
CA GLU A 70 8.99 9.26 2.91
C GLU A 70 8.04 8.15 3.38
N TRP A 71 6.71 8.38 3.33
CA TRP A 71 5.73 7.53 4.00
C TRP A 71 4.71 6.85 3.08
N ALA A 72 4.65 7.19 1.80
CA ALA A 72 3.72 6.57 0.84
C ALA A 72 4.41 6.09 -0.46
N SER A 73 5.71 6.33 -0.63
CA SER A 73 6.48 5.85 -1.78
C SER A 73 7.27 4.60 -1.44
N GLU A 74 7.15 3.57 -2.29
CA GLU A 74 7.92 2.34 -2.14
C GLU A 74 9.42 2.54 -2.43
N LYS A 75 9.81 3.59 -3.18
CA LYS A 75 11.22 3.86 -3.50
C LYS A 75 12.09 3.97 -2.25
N HIS A 76 11.58 4.63 -1.20
CA HIS A 76 12.31 4.80 0.06
C HIS A 76 12.52 3.48 0.83
N ILE A 77 11.72 2.45 0.56
CA ILE A 77 11.82 1.14 1.21
C ILE A 77 12.57 0.13 0.35
N GLY A 78 12.41 0.19 -0.98
CA GLY A 78 13.15 -0.64 -1.93
C GLY A 78 14.65 -0.49 -1.75
N ASP A 79 15.14 0.75 -1.67
CA ASP A 79 16.57 1.04 -1.44
C ASP A 79 17.09 0.46 -0.11
N ALA A 80 16.24 0.37 0.92
CA ALA A 80 16.60 -0.18 2.23
C ALA A 80 16.52 -1.72 2.30
N LEU A 81 15.80 -2.38 1.39
CA LEU A 81 15.62 -3.84 1.37
C LEU A 81 16.41 -4.53 0.27
N ASP A 82 16.66 -3.87 -0.86
CA ASP A 82 17.51 -4.40 -1.94
C ASP A 82 18.98 -4.49 -1.49
N SER A 83 19.38 -3.77 -0.43
CA SER A 83 20.65 -4.00 0.26
C SER A 83 20.65 -5.23 1.19
N GLU A 84 19.50 -5.86 1.46
CA GLU A 84 19.36 -7.02 2.37
C GLU A 84 18.91 -8.32 1.69
N ASP A 85 18.39 -8.28 0.47
CA ASP A 85 17.81 -9.46 -0.22
C ASP A 85 18.78 -10.15 -1.23
N ASP A 86 20.10 -9.87 -1.21
CA ASP A 86 21.09 -10.57 -2.06
C ASP A 86 21.35 -12.03 -1.61
N ASP A 87 21.00 -12.44 -0.38
CA ASP A 87 21.53 -13.71 0.15
C ASP A 87 20.55 -14.87 0.40
N THR A 88 19.20 -14.78 0.32
CA THR A 88 18.40 -15.99 0.68
C THR A 88 16.93 -16.12 0.22
N LYS A 89 16.57 -15.81 -1.02
CA LYS A 89 15.29 -16.32 -1.58
C LYS A 89 15.48 -17.09 -2.88
N PRO A 90 15.27 -18.43 -2.91
CA PRO A 90 15.17 -19.12 -4.19
C PRO A 90 13.93 -18.59 -4.91
N ARG A 91 14.15 -17.97 -6.08
CA ARG A 91 13.11 -17.70 -7.08
C ARG A 91 12.22 -18.94 -7.17
N ARG A 92 10.89 -18.76 -7.12
CA ARG A 92 9.87 -19.84 -7.17
C ARG A 92 10.12 -20.74 -8.39
N GLY A 93 10.98 -21.71 -8.22
CA GLY A 93 11.41 -22.70 -9.19
C GLY A 93 11.17 -24.06 -8.57
N ARG A 94 10.51 -24.92 -9.33
CA ARG A 94 10.21 -26.32 -9.05
C ARG A 94 11.39 -26.99 -8.31
N PRO A 95 11.17 -27.73 -7.20
CA PRO A 95 12.27 -28.19 -6.36
C PRO A 95 13.12 -29.21 -7.12
N ARG A 96 14.37 -28.84 -7.45
CA ARG A 96 15.41 -29.78 -7.87
C ARG A 96 16.10 -30.30 -6.61
N LYS A 97 15.93 -31.59 -6.32
CA LYS A 97 16.73 -32.33 -5.33
C LYS A 97 18.20 -32.28 -5.72
N LYS A 98 19.09 -31.75 -4.86
CA LYS A 98 20.51 -32.11 -4.79
C LYS A 98 21.10 -31.90 -3.37
N PRO A 99 22.22 -32.58 -3.04
CA PRO A 99 22.46 -33.22 -1.74
C PRO A 99 23.30 -32.40 -0.75
N ALA A 100 23.38 -32.94 0.46
CA ALA A 100 23.98 -32.38 1.66
C ALA A 100 25.52 -32.33 1.64
N ALA A 101 26.08 -31.13 1.51
CA ALA A 101 27.38 -30.64 1.99
C ALA A 101 27.42 -29.20 1.45
N GLU A 102 27.53 -28.12 2.22
CA GLU A 102 28.61 -27.75 3.13
C GLU A 102 28.03 -26.78 4.18
N ARG A 103 28.52 -26.90 5.41
CA ARG A 103 28.09 -26.08 6.55
C ARG A 103 29.32 -25.28 6.99
N GLY A 104 29.31 -23.99 6.71
CA GLY A 104 30.35 -23.07 7.14
C GLY A 104 30.19 -21.73 6.43
N ASP A 105 29.36 -20.84 6.99
CA ASP A 105 29.79 -19.47 7.21
C ASP A 105 28.82 -18.72 8.13
N THR A 106 29.41 -17.94 9.02
CA THR A 106 28.78 -17.21 10.11
C THR A 106 28.05 -15.98 9.56
N VAL A 107 26.79 -16.17 9.15
CA VAL A 107 25.89 -15.05 8.87
C VAL A 107 25.61 -14.33 10.19
N LYS A 108 26.21 -13.15 10.38
CA LYS A 108 25.86 -12.23 11.47
C LYS A 108 24.43 -11.74 11.24
N ALA A 109 23.46 -12.50 11.74
CA ALA A 109 22.07 -12.09 11.74
C ALA A 109 21.92 -10.80 12.56
N LYS A 110 21.47 -9.72 11.92
CA LYS A 110 21.04 -8.50 12.62
C LYS A 110 20.01 -8.85 13.72
N PRO A 111 19.99 -8.12 14.85
CA PRO A 111 19.08 -8.37 15.95
C PRO A 111 17.62 -8.40 15.48
N LEU A 112 16.85 -9.36 16.00
CA LEU A 112 15.44 -9.59 15.61
C LEU A 112 14.54 -8.33 15.75
N ALA A 113 14.90 -7.40 16.64
CA ALA A 113 14.20 -6.14 16.86
C ALA A 113 14.27 -5.20 15.63
N GLU A 114 15.44 -5.05 15.02
CA GLU A 114 15.66 -4.16 13.87
C GLU A 114 14.89 -4.64 12.62
N LYS A 115 14.78 -5.97 12.46
CA LYS A 115 13.96 -6.58 11.40
C LYS A 115 12.47 -6.33 11.57
N ASN A 116 11.99 -6.28 12.81
CA ASN A 116 10.58 -5.99 13.10
C ASN A 116 10.26 -4.53 12.78
N ASP A 117 11.14 -3.59 13.12
CA ASP A 117 10.93 -2.15 12.87
C ASP A 117 10.86 -1.84 11.36
N LEU A 118 11.75 -2.42 10.56
CA LEU A 118 11.72 -2.29 9.09
C LEU A 118 10.43 -2.88 8.50
N THR A 119 9.98 -4.01 9.02
CA THR A 119 8.72 -4.65 8.58
C THR A 119 7.51 -3.78 8.91
N ILE A 120 7.48 -3.18 10.11
CA ILE A 120 6.41 -2.27 10.53
C ILE A 120 6.38 -1.05 9.62
N LYS A 121 7.55 -0.41 9.38
CA LYS A 121 7.65 0.75 8.48
C LYS A 121 7.17 0.39 7.07
N ARG A 122 7.59 -0.76 6.54
CA ARG A 122 7.13 -1.24 5.22
C ARG A 122 5.61 -1.40 5.16
N ASN A 123 5.03 -2.10 6.14
CA ASN A 123 3.59 -2.35 6.16
C ASN A 123 2.80 -1.05 6.29
N GLU A 124 3.30 -0.10 7.09
CA GLU A 124 2.70 1.22 7.23
C GLU A 124 2.73 2.01 5.92
N THR A 125 3.86 2.01 5.21
CA THR A 125 3.96 2.72 3.93
C THR A 125 3.08 2.09 2.85
N LEU A 126 3.03 0.76 2.77
CA LEU A 126 2.14 0.08 1.82
C LEU A 126 0.67 0.38 2.13
N LEU A 127 0.28 0.37 3.40
CA LEU A 127 -1.06 0.74 3.82
C LEU A 127 -1.39 2.19 3.43
N MET A 128 -0.49 3.13 3.72
CA MET A 128 -0.67 4.54 3.37
C MET A 128 -0.85 4.75 1.86
N ARG A 129 0.02 4.12 1.06
CA ARG A 129 -0.05 4.15 -0.40
C ARG A 129 -1.40 3.66 -0.89
N ASP A 130 -1.84 2.48 -0.44
CA ASP A 130 -3.07 1.85 -0.91
C ASP A 130 -4.31 2.64 -0.47
N CYS A 131 -4.31 3.21 0.74
CA CYS A 131 -5.37 4.10 1.22
C CYS A 131 -5.44 5.41 0.41
N LEU A 132 -4.31 6.00 0.04
CA LEU A 132 -4.28 7.20 -0.81
C LEU A 132 -4.83 6.92 -2.20
N ILE A 133 -4.45 5.80 -2.82
CA ILE A 133 -5.00 5.37 -4.12
C ILE A 133 -6.51 5.18 -4.02
N PHE A 134 -6.99 4.57 -2.94
CA PHE A 134 -8.42 4.38 -2.70
C PHE A 134 -9.18 5.69 -2.52
N HIS A 135 -8.61 6.63 -1.75
CA HIS A 135 -9.18 7.97 -1.56
C HIS A 135 -9.26 8.72 -2.89
N GLU A 136 -8.19 8.67 -3.68
CA GLU A 136 -8.11 9.29 -5.00
C GLU A 136 -9.16 8.73 -5.97
N LEU A 137 -9.34 7.40 -6.00
CA LEU A 137 -10.38 6.74 -6.79
C LEU A 137 -11.78 7.25 -6.43
N LEU A 138 -12.09 7.32 -5.13
CA LEU A 138 -13.40 7.78 -4.67
C LEU A 138 -13.61 9.28 -4.96
N ALA A 139 -12.58 10.10 -4.78
CA ALA A 139 -12.64 11.53 -5.05
C ALA A 139 -12.87 11.79 -6.54
N ALA A 140 -12.09 11.15 -7.41
CA ALA A 140 -12.22 11.26 -8.87
C ALA A 140 -13.58 10.78 -9.36
N ALA A 141 -14.06 9.63 -8.86
CA ALA A 141 -15.39 9.11 -9.19
C ALA A 141 -16.51 10.05 -8.73
N LYS A 142 -16.38 10.68 -7.56
CA LYS A 142 -17.37 11.62 -7.01
C LYS A 142 -17.45 12.92 -7.82
N CYS A 143 -16.33 13.45 -8.29
CA CYS A 143 -16.32 14.66 -9.12
C CYS A 143 -16.52 14.38 -10.63
N GLY A 144 -16.54 13.12 -11.04
CA GLY A 144 -16.67 12.72 -12.44
C GLY A 144 -15.43 13.06 -13.28
N ASP A 145 -14.26 13.18 -12.65
CA ASP A 145 -13.01 13.50 -13.34
C ASP A 145 -12.43 12.24 -13.98
N THR A 146 -12.73 12.06 -15.27
CA THR A 146 -12.29 10.91 -16.05
C THR A 146 -10.79 10.88 -16.25
N GLY A 147 -10.12 12.03 -16.31
CA GLY A 147 -8.66 12.10 -16.46
C GLY A 147 -7.96 11.45 -15.28
N ARG A 148 -8.36 11.85 -14.06
CA ARG A 148 -7.83 11.24 -12.82
C ARG A 148 -8.17 9.75 -12.70
N LEU A 149 -9.38 9.34 -13.10
CA LEU A 149 -9.74 7.92 -13.12
C LEU A 149 -8.86 7.10 -14.07
N VAL A 150 -8.55 7.65 -15.25
CA VAL A 150 -7.66 7.03 -16.25
C VAL A 150 -6.25 6.88 -15.70
N ASP A 151 -5.72 7.90 -15.02
CA ASP A 151 -4.39 7.87 -14.42
C ASP A 151 -4.24 6.73 -13.40
N LEU A 152 -5.33 6.33 -12.73
CA LEU A 152 -5.34 5.23 -11.76
C LEU A 152 -5.39 3.84 -12.41
N VAL A 153 -5.82 3.70 -13.67
CA VAL A 153 -6.07 2.40 -14.32
C VAL A 153 -4.85 1.46 -14.26
N PRO A 154 -3.61 1.90 -14.59
CA PRO A 154 -2.44 1.03 -14.50
C PRO A 154 -2.16 0.54 -13.09
N ILE A 155 -2.38 1.41 -12.09
CA ILE A 155 -2.18 1.10 -10.67
C ILE A 155 -3.22 0.07 -10.22
N LEU A 156 -4.49 0.31 -10.55
CA LEU A 156 -5.59 -0.61 -10.22
C LEU A 156 -5.39 -1.98 -10.88
N ALA A 157 -4.92 -2.04 -12.13
CA ALA A 157 -4.59 -3.29 -12.81
C ALA A 157 -3.54 -4.10 -12.03
N GLN A 158 -2.48 -3.44 -11.55
CA GLN A 158 -1.45 -4.07 -10.73
C GLN A 158 -2.01 -4.54 -9.38
N MET A 159 -2.81 -3.72 -8.69
CA MET A 159 -3.44 -4.07 -7.42
C MET A 159 -4.36 -5.29 -7.56
N PHE A 160 -5.22 -5.32 -8.58
CA PHE A 160 -6.08 -6.47 -8.85
C PHE A 160 -5.28 -7.72 -9.18
N LYS A 161 -4.21 -7.61 -9.96
CA LYS A 161 -3.36 -8.77 -10.28
C LYS A 161 -2.67 -9.31 -9.03
N ALA A 162 -2.11 -8.43 -8.21
CA ALA A 162 -1.45 -8.78 -6.95
C ALA A 162 -2.42 -9.39 -5.92
N GLY A 163 -3.65 -8.88 -5.85
CA GLY A 163 -4.71 -9.38 -4.98
C GLY A 163 -5.39 -10.67 -5.44
N GLY A 164 -4.93 -11.30 -6.54
CA GLY A 164 -5.55 -12.53 -7.08
C GLY A 164 -6.83 -12.30 -7.87
N HIS A 165 -7.18 -11.04 -8.14
CA HIS A 165 -8.36 -10.60 -8.88
C HIS A 165 -8.06 -10.44 -10.38
N ALA A 166 -7.51 -11.49 -10.99
CA ALA A 166 -6.98 -11.45 -12.36
C ALA A 166 -8.00 -10.99 -13.42
N LYS A 167 -9.30 -11.29 -13.24
CA LYS A 167 -10.36 -10.84 -14.17
C LYS A 167 -10.46 -9.31 -14.21
N TYR A 168 -10.44 -8.66 -13.05
CA TYR A 168 -10.48 -7.20 -12.98
C TYR A 168 -9.20 -6.57 -13.52
N ALA A 169 -8.04 -7.21 -13.29
CA ALA A 169 -6.79 -6.76 -13.89
C ALA A 169 -6.83 -6.78 -15.43
N VAL A 170 -7.38 -7.85 -16.01
CA VAL A 170 -7.55 -7.95 -17.48
C VAL A 170 -8.46 -6.84 -18.00
N VAL A 171 -9.61 -6.61 -17.36
CA VAL A 171 -10.54 -5.54 -17.75
C VAL A 171 -9.87 -4.17 -17.70
N MET A 172 -9.08 -3.89 -16.66
CA MET A 172 -8.35 -2.62 -16.55
C MET A 172 -7.30 -2.46 -17.66
N LEU A 173 -6.60 -3.53 -18.02
CA LEU A 173 -5.62 -3.51 -19.11
C LEU A 173 -6.28 -3.36 -20.49
N GLU A 174 -7.40 -4.04 -20.73
CA GLU A 174 -8.19 -3.88 -21.95
C GLU A 174 -8.71 -2.45 -22.09
N PHE A 175 -9.18 -1.85 -20.99
CA PHE A 175 -9.61 -0.47 -20.95
C PHE A 175 -8.45 0.49 -21.28
N ALA A 176 -7.29 0.32 -20.64
CA ALA A 176 -6.10 1.12 -20.92
C ALA A 176 -5.63 0.99 -22.38
N GLN A 177 -5.60 -0.23 -22.93
CA GLN A 177 -5.23 -0.50 -24.32
C GLN A 177 -6.16 0.21 -25.29
N ARG A 178 -7.48 0.09 -25.08
CA ARG A 178 -8.49 0.74 -25.91
C ARG A 178 -8.35 2.26 -25.92
N LEU A 179 -8.26 2.84 -24.73
CA LEU A 179 -8.13 4.28 -24.56
C LEU A 179 -6.86 4.84 -25.23
N THR A 180 -5.74 4.13 -25.12
CA THR A 180 -4.43 4.63 -25.58
C THR A 180 -4.09 4.27 -27.03
N LYS A 181 -4.66 3.20 -27.59
CA LYS A 181 -4.24 2.66 -28.91
C LYS A 181 -5.38 2.48 -29.91
N GLU A 182 -6.62 2.27 -29.48
CA GLU A 182 -7.70 1.86 -30.39
C GLU A 182 -8.74 2.96 -30.60
N TRP A 183 -9.05 3.75 -29.57
CA TRP A 183 -10.04 4.81 -29.69
C TRP A 183 -9.48 6.02 -30.45
N PRO A 184 -10.25 6.54 -31.42
CA PRO A 184 -9.87 7.73 -32.16
C PRO A 184 -9.89 8.97 -31.25
N ASP A 185 -9.17 10.02 -31.68
CA ASP A 185 -8.87 11.19 -30.83
C ASP A 185 -10.11 12.00 -30.44
N ASP A 186 -11.22 11.81 -31.14
CA ASP A 186 -12.53 12.43 -30.87
C ASP A 186 -13.27 11.79 -29.68
N VAL A 187 -12.85 10.60 -29.24
CA VAL A 187 -13.44 9.84 -28.13
C VAL A 187 -12.45 9.59 -26.98
N ARG A 188 -11.20 10.07 -27.13
CA ARG A 188 -10.17 10.04 -26.08
C ARG A 188 -10.27 11.27 -25.19
#